data_AF-A0A2G1W2G5-F1
#
_entry.id   AF-A0A2G1W2G5-F1
#
_cell.length_a   1.000
_cell.length_b   1.000
_cell.length_c   1.000
_cell.angle_alpha   90.00
_cell.angle_beta   90.00
_cell.angle_gamma   90.00
#
_symmetry.space_group_name_H-M   'P 1'
#
loop_
_entity.id
_entity.type
_entity.pdbx_description
1 polymer ?
#
loop_
_entity_poly.entity_id
_entity_poly.type
_entity_poly.pdbx_seq_one_letter_code
_entity_poly.pdbx_strand_id
1 'polypeptide(L)'
;MLAVGAADLPAQSPEPAALRQLNQVFVKVIVPVTSRSPKQDGPVVESWVAQQLQQLGETEYFAVTGWVPVCDALLEHDAIDNRVWDGGLSGRNAFCPAGGDIPERENGRVLVSVAGWLPFAGCEARVSLPDEPGSRAVGTVQIFSGDGAERKPVGTKHQLPYVAVIIAPPPYEGFTSRGDAE
;
A
#
# COMPACT_ATOMS: atom_id res chain seq x y z
N MET A 1 -32.63 34.72 31.09
CA MET A 1 -32.05 33.36 31.10
C MET A 1 -31.48 33.10 29.72
N LEU A 2 -30.15 33.16 29.57
CA LEU A 2 -29.45 32.79 28.34
C LEU A 2 -28.81 31.42 28.59
N ALA A 3 -29.22 30.43 27.80
CA ALA A 3 -28.73 29.07 27.90
C ALA A 3 -27.42 28.92 27.11
N VAL A 4 -26.50 28.20 27.75
CA VAL A 4 -25.11 27.85 27.39
C VAL A 4 -24.98 27.36 25.94
N GLY A 5 -24.06 27.98 25.21
CA GLY A 5 -23.55 27.45 23.94
C GLY A 5 -22.64 26.25 24.19
N ALA A 6 -22.91 25.13 23.52
CA ALA A 6 -22.00 24.01 23.44
C ALA A 6 -20.72 24.46 22.72
N ALA A 7 -19.59 24.38 23.42
CA ALA A 7 -18.29 24.59 22.81
C ALA A 7 -17.96 23.37 21.94
N ASP A 8 -17.99 23.56 20.63
CA ASP A 8 -17.29 22.69 19.68
C ASP A 8 -15.80 22.70 20.06
N LEU A 9 -15.30 21.56 20.54
CA LEU A 9 -13.87 21.36 20.72
C LEU A 9 -13.24 21.28 19.32
N PRO A 10 -12.24 22.12 18.98
CA PRO A 10 -11.56 21.99 17.71
C PRO A 10 -10.85 20.63 17.69
N ALA A 11 -11.14 19.84 16.65
CA ALA A 11 -10.40 18.63 16.35
C ALA A 11 -8.90 19.00 16.25
N GLN A 12 -8.12 18.60 17.25
CA GLN A 12 -6.69 18.83 17.23
C GLN A 12 -6.08 17.90 16.18
N SER A 13 -5.78 18.44 15.00
CA SER A 13 -4.92 17.76 14.04
C SER A 13 -3.57 17.47 14.72
N PRO A 14 -3.03 16.24 14.64
CA PRO A 14 -1.80 15.88 15.33
C PRO A 14 -0.62 16.76 14.91
N GLU A 15 0.19 17.20 15.88
CA GLU A 15 1.34 18.07 15.65
C GLU A 15 2.40 17.45 14.71
N PRO A 16 3.15 18.27 13.95
CA PRO A 16 4.22 17.80 13.05
C PRO A 16 5.29 16.91 13.71
N ALA A 17 5.50 17.05 15.03
CA ALA A 17 6.43 16.22 15.79
C ALA A 17 5.93 14.78 15.98
N ALA A 18 4.61 14.56 16.08
CA ALA A 18 4.02 13.22 16.15
C ALA A 18 4.14 12.49 14.80
N LEU A 19 4.09 13.23 13.69
CA LEU A 19 4.23 12.70 12.32
C LEU A 19 5.63 12.11 12.06
N ARG A 20 6.67 12.64 12.70
CA ARG A 20 8.06 12.15 12.58
C ARG A 20 8.34 10.86 13.37
N GLN A 21 7.37 10.39 14.15
CA GLN A 21 7.48 9.18 14.97
C GLN A 21 6.78 7.96 14.37
N LEU A 22 6.03 8.13 13.28
CA LEU A 22 5.30 7.01 12.67
C LEU A 22 6.25 6.12 11.86
N ASN A 23 6.02 4.82 11.92
CA ASN A 23 6.75 3.88 11.07
C ASN A 23 6.35 4.06 9.61
N GLN A 24 7.34 3.96 8.73
CA GLN A 24 7.16 4.12 7.30
C GLN A 24 6.58 2.83 6.70
N VAL A 25 5.61 2.97 5.79
CA VAL A 25 5.01 1.85 5.06
C VAL A 25 5.57 1.83 3.66
N PHE A 26 6.05 0.67 3.23
CA PHE A 26 6.44 0.44 1.86
C PHE A 26 5.66 -0.72 1.26
N VAL A 27 5.27 -0.55 0.01
CA VAL A 27 4.58 -1.57 -0.77
C VAL A 27 5.37 -1.95 -2.00
N LYS A 28 5.19 -3.19 -2.45
CA LYS A 28 5.74 -3.70 -3.71
C LYS A 28 4.69 -4.53 -4.42
N VAL A 29 4.52 -4.30 -5.72
CA VAL A 29 3.58 -5.04 -6.55
C VAL A 29 4.28 -6.22 -7.20
N ILE A 30 3.69 -7.40 -6.99
CA ILE A 30 4.13 -8.66 -7.57
C ILE A 30 3.07 -9.18 -8.53
N VAL A 31 3.47 -9.49 -9.76
CA VAL A 31 2.57 -9.98 -10.81
C VAL A 31 2.87 -11.46 -11.07
N PRO A 32 1.85 -12.33 -11.09
CA PRO A 32 2.02 -13.73 -11.47
C PRO A 32 2.32 -13.84 -12.96
N VAL A 33 3.13 -14.83 -13.34
CA VAL A 33 3.47 -15.09 -14.74
C VAL A 33 2.30 -15.82 -15.39
N THR A 34 1.72 -15.18 -16.41
CA THR A 34 0.64 -15.78 -17.20
C THR A 34 0.85 -15.49 -18.68
N SER A 35 0.00 -16.06 -19.54
CA SER A 35 -0.01 -15.69 -20.96
C SER A 35 -0.32 -14.21 -21.22
N ARG A 36 -0.95 -13.51 -20.26
CA ARG A 36 -1.25 -12.06 -20.33
C ARG A 36 -0.20 -11.20 -19.64
N SER A 37 0.55 -11.78 -18.71
CA SER A 37 1.63 -11.15 -17.95
C SER A 37 2.89 -12.01 -18.07
N PRO A 38 3.49 -12.10 -19.27
CA PRO A 38 4.72 -12.87 -19.44
C PRO A 38 5.81 -12.31 -18.53
N LYS A 39 6.71 -13.19 -18.06
CA LYS A 39 7.83 -12.83 -17.19
C LYS A 39 8.61 -11.66 -17.79
N GLN A 40 8.93 -10.68 -16.95
CA GLN A 40 9.75 -9.53 -17.30
C GLN A 40 10.93 -9.42 -16.36
N ASP A 41 11.96 -8.72 -16.82
CA ASP A 41 12.96 -8.18 -15.93
C ASP A 41 12.29 -7.13 -15.03
N GLY A 42 12.63 -7.18 -13.75
CA GLY A 42 12.05 -6.30 -12.77
C GLY A 42 12.86 -6.32 -11.48
N PRO A 43 12.43 -5.54 -10.48
CA PRO A 43 13.08 -5.54 -9.18
C PRO A 43 13.10 -6.93 -8.54
N VAL A 44 14.08 -7.12 -7.65
CA VAL A 44 14.22 -8.38 -6.91
C VAL A 44 12.95 -8.64 -6.09
N VAL A 45 12.50 -9.90 -6.10
CA VAL A 45 11.49 -10.41 -5.16
C VAL A 45 12.24 -11.01 -3.98
N GLU A 46 12.05 -10.43 -2.79
CA GLU A 46 12.73 -10.88 -1.58
C GLU A 46 12.32 -12.31 -1.21
N SER A 47 13.24 -13.07 -0.62
CA SER A 47 13.03 -14.47 -0.27
C SER A 47 11.81 -14.70 0.63
N TRP A 48 11.51 -13.77 1.53
CA TRP A 48 10.33 -13.86 2.39
C TRP A 48 9.01 -13.64 1.64
N VAL A 49 9.02 -12.78 0.60
CA VAL A 49 7.87 -12.57 -0.29
C VAL A 49 7.65 -13.85 -1.10
N ALA A 50 8.73 -14.40 -1.66
CA ALA A 50 8.73 -15.64 -2.41
C ALA A 50 8.16 -16.82 -1.59
N GLN A 51 8.56 -16.94 -0.33
CA GLN A 51 8.04 -17.96 0.59
C GLN A 51 6.54 -17.82 0.85
N GLN A 52 6.05 -16.60 1.08
CA GLN A 52 4.61 -16.38 1.27
C GLN A 52 3.81 -16.64 -0.01
N LEU A 53 4.32 -16.24 -1.18
CA LEU A 53 3.70 -16.53 -2.46
C LEU A 53 3.61 -18.04 -2.73
N GLN A 54 4.66 -18.79 -2.39
CA GLN A 54 4.65 -20.25 -2.49
C GLN A 54 3.59 -20.88 -1.58
N GLN A 55 3.42 -20.36 -0.36
CA GLN A 55 2.35 -20.81 0.56
C GLN A 55 0.95 -20.48 0.02
N LEU A 56 0.82 -19.41 -0.77
CA LEU A 56 -0.39 -19.04 -1.50
C LEU A 56 -0.57 -19.84 -2.82
N GLY A 57 0.35 -20.77 -3.12
CA GLY A 57 0.31 -21.62 -4.31
C GLY A 57 0.87 -20.98 -5.59
N GLU A 58 1.46 -19.79 -5.49
CA GLU A 58 2.04 -19.08 -6.63
C GLU A 58 3.52 -19.46 -6.79
N THR A 59 3.89 -19.85 -8.01
CA THR A 59 5.18 -20.49 -8.31
C THR A 59 6.00 -19.70 -9.32
N GLU A 60 5.36 -18.90 -10.18
CA GLU A 60 6.04 -18.06 -11.16
C GLU A 60 5.52 -16.62 -11.09
N TYR A 61 6.40 -15.68 -10.76
CA TYR A 61 6.03 -14.29 -10.51
C TYR A 61 7.21 -13.35 -10.71
N PHE A 62 6.94 -12.05 -10.83
CA PHE A 62 7.96 -11.00 -10.89
C PHE A 62 7.45 -9.71 -10.24
N ALA A 63 8.35 -8.89 -9.71
CA ALA A 63 7.99 -7.57 -9.23
C ALA A 63 7.92 -6.59 -10.41
N VAL A 64 6.93 -5.70 -10.39
CA VAL A 64 6.80 -4.59 -11.35
C VAL A 64 7.19 -3.24 -10.75
N THR A 65 7.35 -3.18 -9.43
CA THR A 65 7.82 -2.00 -8.70
C THR A 65 8.98 -2.36 -7.78
N GLY A 66 9.76 -1.35 -7.42
CA GLY A 66 10.59 -1.42 -6.21
C GLY A 66 9.71 -1.37 -4.95
N TRP A 67 10.33 -1.10 -3.81
CA TRP A 67 9.60 -0.68 -2.62
C TRP A 67 9.18 0.78 -2.79
N VAL A 68 7.88 1.02 -2.83
CA VAL A 68 7.27 2.34 -2.99
C VAL A 68 6.73 2.78 -1.63
N PRO A 69 7.10 3.95 -1.11
CA PRO A 69 6.52 4.47 0.13
C PRO A 69 5.03 4.78 -0.07
N VAL A 70 4.22 4.45 0.94
CA VAL A 70 2.82 4.88 1.04
C VAL A 70 2.74 5.88 2.18
N CYS A 71 2.45 7.12 1.83
CA CYS A 71 2.20 8.18 2.81
C CYS A 71 0.84 7.97 3.44
N ASP A 72 0.77 8.21 4.75
CA ASP A 72 -0.46 8.16 5.51
C ASP A 72 -1.26 9.44 5.23
N ALA A 73 -2.49 9.32 4.74
CA ALA A 73 -3.33 10.47 4.41
C ALA A 73 -3.68 11.32 5.64
N LEU A 74 -3.45 10.82 6.86
CA LEU A 74 -3.50 11.61 8.09
C LEU A 74 -2.37 12.66 8.20
N LEU A 75 -1.34 12.57 7.34
CA LEU A 75 -0.15 13.44 7.37
C LEU A 75 -0.32 14.75 6.58
N GLU A 76 -1.23 14.84 5.61
CA GLU A 76 -1.37 16.02 4.75
C GLU A 76 -2.83 16.41 4.47
N HIS A 77 -3.08 17.72 4.38
CA HIS A 77 -4.39 18.31 4.08
C HIS A 77 -4.75 18.24 2.59
N ASP A 78 -4.14 17.33 1.83
CA ASP A 78 -4.40 17.12 0.40
C ASP A 78 -4.56 15.64 0.10
N ALA A 79 -5.38 15.33 -0.89
CA ALA A 79 -5.65 13.98 -1.36
C ALA A 79 -4.37 13.35 -1.95
N ILE A 80 -3.54 12.73 -1.11
CA ILE A 80 -2.42 11.91 -1.58
C ILE A 80 -2.97 10.57 -2.06
N ASP A 81 -3.27 10.48 -3.35
CA ASP A 81 -3.34 9.20 -4.06
C ASP A 81 -1.88 8.76 -4.33
N ASN A 82 -1.29 7.96 -3.42
CA ASN A 82 0.09 7.50 -3.60
C ASN A 82 0.15 6.63 -4.86
N ARG A 83 0.69 7.14 -5.96
CA ARG A 83 0.85 6.34 -7.19
C ARG A 83 1.86 5.21 -6.94
N VAL A 84 1.34 4.00 -6.72
CA VAL A 84 2.15 2.80 -6.47
C VAL A 84 2.64 2.21 -7.80
N TRP A 85 1.76 2.12 -8.79
CA TRP A 85 2.08 1.55 -10.09
C TRP A 85 1.25 2.19 -11.19
N ASP A 86 1.79 2.33 -12.40
CA ASP A 86 1.10 2.90 -13.55
C ASP A 86 0.26 1.86 -14.33
N GLY A 87 0.32 0.58 -13.95
CA GLY A 87 -0.36 -0.52 -14.64
C GLY A 87 0.37 -0.99 -15.90
N GLY A 88 1.59 -0.49 -16.14
CA GLY A 88 2.41 -0.81 -17.30
C GLY A 88 3.11 -2.16 -17.19
N LEU A 89 3.07 -2.93 -18.29
CA LEU A 89 3.84 -4.15 -18.52
C LEU A 89 4.51 -4.06 -19.89
N SER A 90 5.85 -4.16 -19.96
CA SER A 90 6.63 -4.07 -21.22
C SER A 90 6.23 -2.89 -22.13
N GLY A 91 6.01 -1.71 -21.55
CA GLY A 91 5.61 -0.50 -22.29
C GLY A 91 4.16 -0.51 -22.80
N ARG A 92 3.30 -1.42 -22.32
CA ARG A 92 1.87 -1.46 -22.62
C ARG A 92 1.06 -1.29 -21.34
N ASN A 93 -0.06 -0.58 -21.41
CA ASN A 93 -1.00 -0.46 -20.29
C ASN A 93 -1.81 -1.76 -20.18
N ALA A 94 -1.31 -2.71 -19.41
CA ALA A 94 -1.95 -4.02 -19.22
C ALA A 94 -2.95 -4.03 -18.05
N PHE A 95 -2.74 -3.12 -17.09
CA PHE A 95 -3.58 -2.91 -15.92
C PHE A 95 -3.92 -1.42 -15.81
N CYS A 96 -4.89 -1.10 -14.94
CA CYS A 96 -5.10 0.29 -14.54
C CYS A 96 -4.05 0.72 -13.51
N PRO A 97 -3.71 2.02 -13.44
CA PRO A 97 -2.85 2.56 -12.41
C PRO A 97 -3.37 2.22 -11.01
N ALA A 98 -2.47 1.83 -10.12
CA ALA A 98 -2.77 1.48 -8.74
C ALA A 98 -2.28 2.55 -7.77
N GLY A 99 -3.16 2.93 -6.84
CA GLY A 99 -2.92 3.87 -5.76
C GLY A 99 -2.78 3.15 -4.42
N GLY A 100 -1.95 3.68 -3.52
CA GLY A 100 -1.76 3.20 -2.16
C GLY A 100 -2.31 4.17 -1.13
N ASP A 101 -2.89 3.64 -0.06
CA ASP A 101 -3.45 4.43 1.05
C ASP A 101 -3.31 3.69 2.38
N ILE A 102 -3.38 4.43 3.49
CA ILE A 102 -3.39 3.92 4.86
C ILE A 102 -4.71 4.36 5.50
N PRO A 103 -5.82 3.64 5.24
CA PRO A 103 -7.14 4.02 5.76
C PRO A 103 -7.25 3.95 7.29
N GLU A 104 -6.45 3.11 7.95
CA GLU A 104 -6.49 2.96 9.41
C GLU A 104 -5.07 2.76 9.97
N ARG A 105 -4.74 3.52 11.02
CA ARG A 105 -3.55 3.31 11.84
C ARG A 105 -3.91 3.58 13.30
N GLU A 106 -4.31 2.53 14.00
CA GLU A 106 -4.74 2.61 15.39
C GLU A 106 -4.40 1.32 16.14
N ASN A 107 -4.37 1.40 17.47
CA ASN A 107 -4.21 0.23 18.34
C ASN A 107 -2.95 -0.61 18.03
N GLY A 108 -1.85 0.04 17.60
CA GLY A 108 -0.59 -0.62 17.24
C GLY A 108 -0.65 -1.44 15.95
N ARG A 109 -1.65 -1.19 15.09
CA ARG A 109 -1.81 -1.84 13.80
C ARG A 109 -1.97 -0.81 12.71
N VAL A 110 -1.59 -1.19 11.50
CA VAL A 110 -1.79 -0.40 10.29
C VAL A 110 -2.54 -1.25 9.27
N LEU A 111 -3.54 -0.64 8.62
CA LEU A 111 -4.26 -1.19 7.49
C LEU A 111 -3.76 -0.46 6.24
N VAL A 112 -3.13 -1.21 5.34
CA VAL A 112 -2.65 -0.70 4.05
C VAL A 112 -3.63 -1.13 2.96
N SER A 113 -4.05 -0.19 2.14
CA SER A 113 -4.87 -0.41 0.95
C SER A 113 -4.03 -0.16 -0.30
N VAL A 114 -4.15 -1.02 -1.30
CA VAL A 114 -3.72 -0.72 -2.66
C VAL A 114 -4.85 -1.05 -3.62
N ALA A 115 -5.38 -0.04 -4.30
CA ALA A 115 -6.58 -0.11 -5.13
C ALA A 115 -6.34 0.49 -6.53
N GLY A 116 -7.36 0.47 -7.39
CA GLY A 116 -7.30 1.08 -8.73
C GLY A 116 -6.96 0.11 -9.87
N TRP A 117 -6.81 -1.18 -9.59
CA TRP A 117 -6.34 -2.19 -10.55
C TRP A 117 -7.24 -2.43 -11.77
N LEU A 118 -8.52 -2.03 -11.71
CA LEU A 118 -9.51 -2.17 -12.78
C LEU A 118 -10.29 -0.85 -12.98
N PRO A 119 -10.80 -0.60 -14.21
CA PRO A 119 -11.51 0.64 -14.53
C PRO A 119 -12.88 0.75 -13.83
N PHE A 120 -13.42 -0.35 -13.32
CA PHE A 120 -14.62 -0.36 -12.48
C PHE A 120 -14.20 -0.68 -11.06
N ALA A 121 -14.61 0.17 -10.11
CA ALA A 121 -14.30 0.03 -8.69
C ALA A 121 -14.60 -1.40 -8.23
N GLY A 122 -13.61 -2.02 -7.59
CA GLY A 122 -13.76 -3.38 -7.11
C GLY A 122 -12.45 -4.08 -6.82
N CYS A 123 -11.33 -3.79 -7.49
CA CYS A 123 -10.08 -4.46 -7.12
C CYS A 123 -9.31 -3.69 -6.06
N GLU A 124 -9.01 -4.33 -4.93
CA GLU A 124 -8.20 -3.77 -3.85
C GLU A 124 -7.48 -4.91 -3.10
N ALA A 125 -6.23 -4.67 -2.69
CA ALA A 125 -5.55 -5.45 -1.66
C ALA A 125 -5.62 -4.68 -0.34
N ARG A 126 -6.12 -5.33 0.72
CA ARG A 126 -6.13 -4.79 2.08
C ARG A 126 -5.28 -5.66 2.99
N VAL A 127 -4.26 -5.07 3.60
CA VAL A 127 -3.29 -5.78 4.44
C VAL A 127 -3.24 -5.12 5.81
N SER A 128 -3.70 -5.84 6.84
CA SER A 128 -3.54 -5.41 8.24
C SER A 128 -2.37 -6.13 8.87
N LEU A 129 -1.44 -5.36 9.44
CA LEU A 129 -0.25 -5.87 10.10
C LEU A 129 0.09 -5.02 11.34
N PRO A 130 0.90 -5.53 12.28
CA PRO A 130 1.40 -4.71 13.38
C PRO A 130 2.16 -3.50 12.84
N ASP A 131 1.96 -2.34 13.46
CA ASP A 131 2.69 -1.12 13.16
C ASP A 131 4.04 -1.13 13.91
N GLU A 132 4.89 -2.07 13.54
CA GLU A 132 6.20 -2.29 14.15
C GLU A 132 7.26 -2.51 13.08
N PRO A 133 8.47 -1.92 13.19
CA PRO A 133 9.55 -2.13 12.23
C PRO A 133 9.87 -3.61 12.02
N GLY A 134 9.93 -4.03 10.76
CA GLY A 134 10.15 -5.41 10.35
C GLY A 134 8.87 -6.22 10.15
N SER A 135 7.70 -5.71 10.58
CA SER A 135 6.41 -6.29 10.23
C SER A 135 6.22 -6.31 8.72
N ARG A 136 5.78 -7.44 8.19
CA ARG A 136 5.69 -7.66 6.74
C ARG A 136 4.66 -8.72 6.39
N ALA A 137 3.98 -8.54 5.27
CA ALA A 137 2.96 -9.46 4.80
C ALA A 137 2.79 -9.36 3.28
N VAL A 138 2.22 -10.41 2.68
CA VAL A 138 1.76 -10.39 1.29
C VAL A 138 0.24 -10.47 1.28
N GLY A 139 -0.40 -9.47 0.65
CA GLY A 139 -1.82 -9.42 0.39
C GLY A 139 -2.17 -9.85 -1.02
N THR A 140 -3.32 -10.50 -1.19
CA THR A 140 -3.93 -10.76 -2.49
C THR A 140 -4.82 -9.59 -2.89
N VAL A 141 -4.74 -9.15 -4.16
CA VAL A 141 -5.75 -8.24 -4.70
C VAL A 141 -7.05 -9.04 -4.90
N GLN A 142 -8.15 -8.53 -4.34
CA GLN A 142 -9.48 -9.17 -4.38
C GLN A 142 -10.49 -8.25 -5.07
N ILE A 143 -11.57 -8.83 -5.61
CA ILE A 143 -12.67 -8.07 -6.22
C ILE A 143 -13.81 -7.89 -5.19
N PHE A 144 -14.14 -6.63 -4.91
CA PHE A 144 -15.29 -6.14 -4.18
C PHE A 144 -16.42 -5.86 -5.17
N SER A 145 -17.56 -6.52 -4.99
CA SER A 145 -18.80 -6.16 -5.68
C SER A 145 -19.54 -5.13 -4.81
N GLY A 146 -19.91 -3.98 -5.38
CA GLY A 146 -20.38 -2.78 -4.66
C GLY A 146 -21.69 -2.87 -3.87
N ASP A 147 -22.29 -4.05 -3.72
CA ASP A 147 -23.61 -4.22 -3.09
C ASP A 147 -23.52 -4.95 -1.74
N GLY A 148 -22.59 -4.55 -0.86
CA GLY A 148 -22.52 -5.09 0.52
C GLY A 148 -22.42 -6.62 0.65
N ALA A 149 -22.19 -7.34 -0.45
CA ALA A 149 -22.32 -8.77 -0.57
C ALA A 149 -20.96 -9.38 -0.89
N GLU A 150 -20.42 -10.08 0.10
CA GLU A 150 -19.34 -11.07 0.05
C GLU A 150 -18.11 -10.78 -0.83
N ARG A 151 -16.94 -10.77 -0.19
CA ARG A 151 -15.63 -10.93 -0.85
C ARG A 151 -15.63 -12.25 -1.61
N LYS A 152 -15.90 -12.20 -2.92
CA LYS A 152 -15.81 -13.39 -3.76
C LYS A 152 -14.43 -13.44 -4.39
N PRO A 153 -13.62 -14.49 -4.13
CA PRO A 153 -12.52 -14.83 -5.01
C PRO A 153 -13.13 -15.00 -6.41
N VAL A 154 -12.66 -14.23 -7.39
CA VAL A 154 -13.19 -14.35 -8.73
C VAL A 154 -12.91 -15.74 -9.26
N GLY A 155 -13.96 -16.38 -9.76
CA GLY A 155 -13.85 -17.53 -10.65
C GLY A 155 -13.03 -17.13 -11.88
N THR A 156 -11.72 -17.41 -11.82
CA THR A 156 -10.87 -17.82 -12.94
C THR A 156 -11.03 -17.06 -14.26
N LYS A 157 -10.13 -16.08 -14.48
CA LYS A 157 -9.43 -15.87 -15.78
C LYS A 157 -8.29 -14.85 -15.72
N HIS A 158 -8.22 -14.04 -14.67
CA HIS A 158 -7.12 -13.12 -14.41
C HIS A 158 -6.59 -13.41 -13.00
N GLN A 159 -5.43 -14.05 -12.88
CA GLN A 159 -4.72 -14.04 -11.60
C GLN A 159 -4.36 -12.58 -11.32
N LEU A 160 -4.90 -12.04 -10.23
CA LEU A 160 -4.68 -10.66 -9.84
C LEU A 160 -3.29 -10.51 -9.21
N PRO A 161 -2.69 -9.31 -9.26
CA PRO A 161 -1.42 -9.07 -8.58
C PRO A 161 -1.49 -9.33 -7.08
N TYR A 162 -0.31 -9.46 -6.48
CA TYR A 162 -0.10 -9.49 -5.05
C TYR A 162 0.59 -8.20 -4.62
N VAL A 163 0.37 -7.82 -3.37
CA VAL A 163 1.00 -6.64 -2.75
C VAL A 163 1.80 -7.11 -1.56
N ALA A 164 3.11 -6.99 -1.63
CA ALA A 164 3.98 -7.15 -0.47
C ALA A 164 4.04 -5.82 0.29
N VAL A 165 3.98 -5.89 1.61
CA VAL A 165 4.04 -4.74 2.52
C VAL A 165 5.17 -4.96 3.52
N ILE A 166 5.94 -3.92 3.82
CA ILE A 166 6.91 -3.89 4.91
C ILE A 166 6.82 -2.59 5.69
N ILE A 167 6.93 -2.69 7.01
CA ILE A 167 7.03 -1.57 7.94
C ILE A 167 8.50 -1.32 8.25
N ALA A 168 8.96 -0.11 7.99
CA ALA A 168 10.30 0.34 8.29
C ALA A 168 10.27 1.33 9.47
N PRO A 169 11.38 1.51 10.21
CA PRO A 169 11.41 2.49 11.30
C PRO A 169 11.05 3.90 10.81
N PRO A 170 10.65 4.80 11.73
CA PRO A 170 10.43 6.20 11.41
C PRO A 170 11.70 6.80 10.77
N PRO A 171 11.57 7.84 9.93
CA PRO A 171 12.73 8.50 9.35
C PRO A 171 13.60 9.08 10.47
N TYR A 172 14.89 8.74 10.50
CA TYR A 172 15.85 9.32 11.44
C TYR A 172 16.07 10.81 11.11
N GLU A 173 15.86 11.70 12.08
CA GLU A 173 16.37 13.08 11.98
C GLU A 173 17.90 13.06 12.10
N GLY A 174 18.62 13.42 11.04
CA GLY A 174 20.09 13.46 11.16
C GLY A 174 20.93 13.76 9.92
N PHE A 175 20.36 13.98 8.73
CA PHE A 175 21.13 14.50 7.60
C PHE A 175 20.72 15.94 7.31
N THR A 176 21.14 16.86 8.19
CA THR A 176 21.51 18.18 7.69
C THR A 176 22.73 17.95 6.82
N SER A 177 22.55 18.06 5.51
CA SER A 177 23.63 18.24 4.55
C SER A 177 24.40 19.51 4.97
N ARG A 178 25.38 19.34 5.84
CA ARG A 178 26.46 20.29 6.02
C ARG A 178 27.39 20.08 4.81
N GLY A 179 26.95 20.59 3.67
CA GLY A 179 27.86 20.98 2.61
C GLY A 179 28.57 22.22 3.13
N ASP A 180 29.66 22.02 3.88
CA ASP A 180 30.62 23.08 4.13
C ASP A 180 31.08 23.60 2.77
N ALA A 181 30.96 24.92 2.63
CA ALA A 181 31.57 25.66 1.55
C ALA A 181 33.10 25.50 1.66
N GLU A 182 33.72 25.14 0.54
CA GLU A 182 35.06 25.62 0.18
C GLU A 182 35.07 25.95 -1.31
#